data_AF-A0A7S3IPJ4-F1
#
_entry.id   AF-A0A7S3IPJ4-F1
#
_cell.length_a   1.000
_cell.length_b   1.000
_cell.length_c   1.000
_cell.angle_alpha   90.00
_cell.angle_beta   90.00
_cell.angle_gamma   90.00
#
_symmetry.space_group_name_H-M   'P 1'
#
loop_
_entity.id
_entity.type
_entity.pdbx_description
1 polymer ?
#
loop_
_entity_poly.entity_id
_entity_poly.type
_entity_poly.pdbx_seq_one_letter_code
_entity_poly.pdbx_strand_id
1 'polypeptide(L)'
;MEETEEKYIKNLKKHTSRLFRALVGLLVDWDFEKSPRFLKVLGERHTRYNVILPHFNLIGLAITQVLQELLGFNFTVESEKTWKKVYLYIVELMTEDNEFSTF
;
A
#
# COMPACT_ATOMS: atom_id res chain seq x y z
N MET A 1 -22.87 -21.83 10.85
CA MET A 1 -21.40 -21.94 10.89
C MET A 1 -20.83 -21.73 9.49
N GLU A 2 -21.40 -22.39 8.49
CA GLU A 2 -21.09 -22.24 7.05
C GLU A 2 -21.36 -20.81 6.50
N GLU A 3 -22.49 -20.20 6.84
CA GLU A 3 -22.87 -18.83 6.41
C GLU A 3 -21.91 -17.73 6.91
N THR A 4 -21.27 -17.95 8.07
CA THR A 4 -20.32 -17.02 8.68
C THR A 4 -18.97 -17.06 7.99
N GLU A 5 -18.53 -18.25 7.58
CA GLU A 5 -17.27 -18.50 6.87
C GLU A 5 -17.32 -17.97 5.43
N GLU A 6 -18.44 -18.19 4.74
CA GLU A 6 -18.64 -17.71 3.38
C GLU A 6 -18.64 -16.16 3.33
N LYS A 7 -19.28 -15.52 4.30
CA LYS A 7 -19.24 -14.06 4.49
C LYS A 7 -17.83 -13.56 4.78
N TYR A 8 -17.05 -14.28 5.58
CA TYR A 8 -15.65 -13.94 5.88
C TYR A 8 -14.77 -14.01 4.62
N ILE A 9 -14.84 -15.11 3.86
CA ILE A 9 -14.10 -15.29 2.61
C ILE A 9 -14.47 -14.21 1.59
N LYS A 10 -15.76 -13.88 1.47
CA LYS A 10 -16.23 -12.82 0.57
C LYS A 10 -15.67 -11.45 0.96
N ASN A 11 -15.64 -11.13 2.26
CA ASN A 11 -15.07 -9.89 2.76
C ASN A 11 -13.55 -9.82 2.56
N LEU A 12 -12.84 -10.93 2.78
CA LEU A 12 -11.40 -11.04 2.53
C LEU A 12 -11.08 -10.82 1.05
N LYS A 13 -11.77 -11.51 0.13
CA LYS A 13 -11.63 -11.31 -1.33
C LYS A 13 -11.90 -9.85 -1.74
N LYS A 14 -12.91 -9.22 -1.14
CA LYS A 14 -13.24 -7.80 -1.39
C LYS A 14 -12.18 -6.84 -0.85
N HIS A 15 -11.59 -7.12 0.30
CA HIS A 15 -10.48 -6.35 0.85
C HIS A 15 -9.22 -6.47 -0.02
N THR A 16 -8.84 -7.71 -0.35
CA THR A 16 -7.66 -8.02 -1.17
C THR A 16 -7.75 -7.37 -2.55
N SER A 17 -8.89 -7.48 -3.24
CA SER A 17 -9.08 -6.81 -4.54
C SER A 17 -9.00 -5.29 -4.48
N ARG A 18 -9.47 -4.65 -3.39
CA ARG A 18 -9.35 -3.20 -3.21
C ARG A 18 -7.90 -2.77 -2.96
N LEU A 19 -7.17 -3.53 -2.15
CA LEU A 19 -5.74 -3.31 -1.90
C LEU A 19 -4.94 -3.41 -3.20
N PHE A 20 -5.09 -4.51 -3.94
CA PHE A 20 -4.36 -4.70 -5.20
C PHE A 20 -4.76 -3.71 -6.27
N ARG A 21 -6.04 -3.35 -6.39
CA ARG A 21 -6.46 -2.31 -7.36
C ARG A 21 -5.88 -0.94 -7.02
N ALA A 22 -5.78 -0.59 -5.73
CA ALA A 22 -5.11 0.64 -5.32
C ALA A 22 -3.61 0.58 -5.62
N LEU A 23 -2.93 -0.52 -5.29
CA LEU A 23 -1.50 -0.70 -5.58
C LEU A 23 -1.21 -0.65 -7.09
N VAL A 24 -1.98 -1.37 -7.91
CA VAL A 24 -1.80 -1.36 -9.38
C VAL A 24 -2.11 0.00 -9.96
N GLY A 25 -3.19 0.67 -9.53
CA GLY A 25 -3.52 2.02 -9.99
C GLY A 25 -2.45 3.05 -9.68
N LEU A 26 -1.78 2.92 -8.53
CA LEU A 26 -0.65 3.79 -8.14
C LEU A 26 0.63 3.51 -8.94
N LEU A 27 0.79 2.32 -9.51
CA LEU A 27 2.02 1.91 -10.17
C LEU A 27 1.95 1.97 -11.70
N VAL A 28 0.77 1.74 -12.26
CA VAL A 28 0.58 1.61 -13.71
C VAL A 28 -0.06 2.87 -14.31
N ASP A 29 -0.98 3.50 -13.59
CA ASP A 29 -1.80 4.62 -14.09
C ASP A 29 -1.57 5.91 -13.29
N TRP A 30 -0.32 6.15 -12.86
CA TRP A 30 0.00 7.31 -12.02
C TRP A 30 -0.31 8.63 -12.74
N ASP A 31 -1.31 9.33 -12.22
CA ASP A 31 -1.65 10.70 -12.60
C ASP A 31 -1.02 11.67 -11.57
N PHE A 32 -0.15 12.56 -12.02
CA PHE A 32 0.61 13.49 -11.16
C PHE A 32 -0.27 14.43 -10.34
N GLU A 33 -1.50 14.70 -10.76
CA GLU A 33 -2.39 15.57 -10.01
C GLU A 33 -3.40 14.79 -9.16
N LYS A 34 -3.97 13.72 -9.71
CA LYS A 34 -5.06 12.98 -9.05
C LYS A 34 -4.55 11.98 -8.02
N SER A 35 -3.42 11.32 -8.27
CA SER A 35 -2.92 10.26 -7.38
C SER A 35 -2.51 10.81 -6.02
N PRO A 36 -1.79 11.94 -5.91
CA PRO A 36 -1.49 12.54 -4.60
C PRO A 36 -2.75 12.92 -3.80
N ARG A 37 -3.75 13.53 -4.45
CA ARG A 37 -5.02 13.88 -3.78
C ARG A 37 -5.75 12.64 -3.29
N PHE A 38 -5.80 11.59 -4.10
CA PHE A 38 -6.39 10.31 -3.71
C PHE A 38 -5.66 9.69 -2.50
N LEU A 39 -4.32 9.71 -2.51
CA LEU A 39 -3.50 9.18 -1.42
C LEU A 39 -3.70 9.93 -0.11
N LYS A 40 -3.83 11.26 -0.13
CA LYS A 40 -4.15 12.05 1.07
C LYS A 40 -5.51 11.65 1.67
N VAL A 41 -6.56 11.57 0.85
CA VAL A 41 -7.89 11.11 1.30
C VAL A 41 -7.86 9.66 1.83
N LEU A 42 -7.01 8.82 1.24
CA LEU A 42 -6.78 7.48 1.73
C LEU A 42 -6.05 7.48 3.08
N GLY A 43 -5.06 8.36 3.25
CA GLY A 43 -4.34 8.62 4.50
C GLY A 43 -5.27 9.00 5.63
N GLU A 44 -6.20 9.94 5.42
CA GLU A 44 -7.22 10.31 6.41
C GLU A 44 -8.03 9.11 6.93
N ARG A 45 -8.36 8.16 6.04
CA ARG A 45 -9.06 6.92 6.44
C ARG A 45 -8.18 6.03 7.30
N HIS A 46 -6.89 5.92 6.96
CA HIS A 46 -5.93 5.13 7.71
C HIS A 46 -5.68 5.75 9.09
N THR A 47 -5.63 7.07 9.22
CA THR A 47 -5.62 7.76 10.51
C THR A 47 -6.86 7.40 11.34
N ARG A 48 -8.07 7.41 10.75
CA ARG A 48 -9.31 6.97 11.43
C ARG A 48 -9.29 5.50 11.87
N TYR A 49 -8.45 4.67 11.26
CA TYR A 49 -8.23 3.28 11.67
C TYR A 49 -7.10 3.11 12.69
N ASN A 50 -6.56 4.21 13.23
CA ASN A 50 -5.40 4.22 14.14
C ASN A 50 -4.15 3.59 13.53
N VAL A 51 -3.96 3.75 12.21
CA VAL A 51 -2.74 3.30 11.55
C VAL A 51 -1.62 4.28 11.88
N ILE A 52 -0.49 3.75 12.33
CA ILE A 52 0.72 4.50 12.69
C ILE A 52 1.87 4.14 11.75
N LEU A 53 2.92 4.96 11.71
CA LEU A 53 4.10 4.77 10.85
C LEU A 53 4.69 3.33 10.92
N PRO A 54 4.83 2.68 12.10
CA PRO A 54 5.27 1.29 12.18
C PRO A 54 4.44 0.29 11.36
N HIS A 55 3.14 0.52 11.20
CA HIS A 55 2.29 -0.35 10.37
C HIS A 55 2.65 -0.23 8.88
N PHE A 56 2.95 0.98 8.40
CA PHE A 56 3.43 1.17 7.04
C PHE A 56 4.76 0.43 6.83
N ASN A 57 5.72 0.57 7.74
CA ASN A 57 7.00 -0.16 7.63
C ASN A 57 6.81 -1.68 7.46
N LEU A 58 5.90 -2.28 8.24
CA LEU A 58 5.58 -3.71 8.10
C LEU A 58 4.97 -4.05 6.74
N ILE A 59 4.05 -3.23 6.23
CA ILE A 59 3.43 -3.42 4.91
C ILE A 59 4.47 -3.26 3.79
N GLY A 60 5.35 -2.27 3.88
CA GLY A 60 6.44 -2.07 2.92
C GLY A 60 7.34 -3.29 2.81
N LEU A 61 7.71 -3.89 3.94
CA LEU A 61 8.47 -5.15 3.98
C LEU A 61 7.69 -6.30 3.35
N ALA A 62 6.43 -6.50 3.74
CA ALA A 62 5.61 -7.61 3.26
C ALA A 62 5.39 -7.54 1.74
N ILE A 63 5.07 -6.36 1.18
CA ILE A 63 4.88 -6.21 -0.27
C ILE A 63 6.21 -6.42 -1.01
N THR A 64 7.32 -5.92 -0.47
CA THR A 64 8.64 -6.13 -1.08
C THR A 64 9.00 -7.62 -1.12
N GLN A 65 8.71 -8.38 -0.06
CA GLN A 65 8.90 -9.84 -0.04
C GLN A 65 8.02 -10.53 -1.09
N VAL A 66 6.74 -10.17 -1.19
CA VAL A 66 5.84 -10.72 -2.20
C VAL A 66 6.32 -10.41 -3.62
N LEU A 67 6.81 -9.20 -3.88
CA LEU A 67 7.39 -8.84 -5.19
C LEU A 67 8.64 -9.68 -5.50
N GLN A 68 9.52 -9.88 -4.52
CA GLN A 68 10.70 -10.72 -4.67
C GLN A 68 10.35 -12.18 -4.98
N GLU A 69 9.34 -12.73 -4.31
CA GLU A 69 8.86 -14.10 -4.52
C GLU A 69 8.20 -14.27 -5.89
N LEU A 70 7.35 -13.34 -6.31
CA LEU A 70 6.59 -13.44 -7.55
C LEU A 70 7.43 -13.19 -8.81
N LEU A 71 8.37 -12.25 -8.73
CA LEU A 71 9.17 -11.82 -9.89
C LEU A 71 10.53 -12.53 -9.96
N GLY A 72 11.00 -13.13 -8.86
CA GLY A 72 12.25 -13.87 -8.80
C GLY A 72 13.43 -13.06 -9.32
N PHE A 73 14.15 -13.61 -10.30
CA PHE A 73 15.31 -12.94 -10.92
C PHE A 73 14.98 -11.62 -11.64
N ASN A 74 13.71 -11.36 -11.96
CA ASN A 74 13.29 -10.11 -12.59
C ASN A 74 13.15 -8.96 -11.57
N PHE A 75 13.09 -9.25 -10.26
CA PHE A 75 13.15 -8.21 -9.23
C PHE A 75 14.60 -7.90 -8.91
N THR A 76 15.20 -7.09 -9.76
CA THR A 76 16.60 -6.70 -9.63
C THR A 76 16.82 -5.78 -8.43
N VAL A 77 18.08 -5.61 -8.02
CA VAL A 77 18.47 -4.63 -6.98
C VAL A 77 18.02 -3.20 -7.33
N GLU A 78 18.03 -2.85 -8.62
CA GLU A 78 17.56 -1.55 -9.08
C GLU A 78 16.04 -1.41 -8.97
N SER A 79 15.31 -2.46 -9.34
CA SER A 79 13.85 -2.54 -9.19
C SER A 79 13.44 -2.43 -7.72
N GLU A 80 14.14 -3.12 -6.81
CA GLU A 80 13.89 -3.05 -5.37
C GLU A 80 14.14 -1.64 -4.81
N LYS A 81 15.27 -1.01 -5.19
CA LYS A 81 15.58 0.37 -4.77
C LYS A 81 14.53 1.35 -5.25
N THR A 82 14.09 1.22 -6.50
CA THR A 82 13.07 2.09 -7.10
C THR A 82 11.72 1.89 -6.43
N TRP A 83 11.34 0.63 -6.22
CA TRP A 83 10.14 0.25 -5.48
C TRP A 83 10.10 0.88 -4.08
N LYS A 84 11.21 0.79 -3.32
CA LYS A 84 11.31 1.40 -1.98
C LYS A 84 11.06 2.91 -2.03
N LYS A 85 11.59 3.63 -3.02
CA LYS A 85 11.36 5.08 -3.17
C LYS A 85 9.89 5.38 -3.45
N VAL A 86 9.27 4.64 -4.35
CA VAL A 86 7.83 4.80 -4.66
C VAL A 86 6.98 4.53 -3.43
N TYR A 87 7.28 3.45 -2.70
CA TYR A 87 6.58 3.12 -1.47
C TYR A 87 6.70 4.22 -0.41
N LEU A 88 7.92 4.74 -0.18
CA LEU A 88 8.14 5.82 0.78
C LEU A 88 7.40 7.11 0.38
N TYR A 89 7.36 7.44 -0.90
CA TYR A 89 6.59 8.58 -1.38
C TYR A 89 5.07 8.40 -1.18
N ILE A 90 4.56 7.19 -1.35
CA ILE A 90 3.17 6.87 -1.01
C ILE A 90 2.92 7.06 0.49
N VAL A 91 3.82 6.55 1.35
CA VAL A 91 3.71 6.72 2.80
C VAL A 91 3.69 8.20 3.16
N GLU A 92 4.64 8.97 2.62
CA GLU A 92 4.71 10.42 2.82
C GLU A 92 3.37 11.09 2.48
N LEU A 93 2.80 10.85 1.30
CA LEU A 93 1.50 11.41 0.91
C LEU A 93 0.33 10.94 1.80
N MET A 94 0.40 9.73 2.34
CA MET A 94 -0.62 9.20 3.25
C MET A 94 -0.44 9.70 4.69
N THR A 95 0.72 10.25 5.02
CA THR A 95 1.06 10.77 6.36
C THR A 95 1.33 12.27 6.37
N GLU A 96 1.27 12.98 5.24
CA GLU A 96 1.71 14.38 5.10
C GLU A 96 0.98 15.35 6.05
N ASP A 97 -0.21 14.97 6.54
CA ASP A 97 -1.00 15.72 7.53
C ASP A 97 -0.79 15.25 8.98
N ASN A 98 -0.01 14.19 9.21
CA ASN A 98 0.41 13.71 10.53
C ASN A 98 1.88 14.10 10.71
N GLU A 99 2.23 14.85 11.77
CA GLU A 99 3.58 15.37 12.08
C GLU A 99 4.69 14.30 12.19
N PHE A 100 5.06 13.65 11.09
CA PHE A 100 6.14 12.68 11.00
C PHE A 100 7.07 13.07 9.85
N SER A 101 7.43 14.34 9.80
CA SER A 101 8.60 14.79 9.06
C SER A 101 9.83 14.55 9.94
N THR A 102 10.49 13.41 9.78
CA THR A 102 11.97 13.25 9.80
C THR A 102 12.36 11.78 9.80
N PHE A 103 13.21 11.41 8.84
CA PHE A 103 14.37 10.55 9.07
C PHE A 103 15.63 11.37 8.79
#